data_AF-A0A4Q3A4Z8-F1
#
_entry.id   AF-A0A4Q3A4Z8-F1
#
_cell.length_a   1.000
_cell.length_b   1.000
_cell.length_c   1.000
_cell.angle_alpha   90.00
_cell.angle_beta   90.00
_cell.angle_gamma   90.00
#
_symmetry.space_group_name_H-M   'P 1'
#
loop_
_entity.id
_entity.type
_entity.pdbx_description
1 polymer ?
#
loop_
_entity_poly.entity_id
_entity_poly.type
_entity_poly.pdbx_seq_one_letter_code
_entity_poly.pdbx_strand_id
1 'polypeptide(L)'
;MKLFFDARQLDHAPEKELHNGEWTAYAENPGRPRSILNAFSNWQPVRDFGRDPIEAVHDRRYVDFLQNAHGDWLAAGRNGDAIGYTFPVVQRRALNLDRIDARLGAYSFDA
;
A
#
# COMPACT_ATOMS: atom_id res chain seq x y z
N MET A 1 -3.10 26.61 -11.85
CA MET A 1 -3.21 25.53 -10.83
C MET A 1 -1.79 25.06 -10.50
N LYS A 2 -1.48 24.72 -9.25
CA LYS A 2 -0.19 24.12 -8.89
C LYS A 2 -0.26 22.61 -9.08
N LEU A 3 0.79 22.00 -9.63
CA LEU A 3 0.87 20.57 -9.93
C LEU A 3 2.08 19.97 -9.24
N PHE A 4 1.94 18.80 -8.63
CA PHE A 4 3.00 18.13 -7.87
C PHE A 4 3.01 16.65 -8.22
N PHE A 5 4.20 16.08 -8.40
CA PHE A 5 4.40 14.66 -8.64
C PHE A 5 5.78 14.24 -8.14
N ASP A 6 5.87 13.08 -7.51
CA ASP A 6 7.14 12.48 -7.10
C ASP A 6 7.36 11.19 -7.89
N ALA A 7 8.54 11.03 -8.49
CA ALA A 7 8.87 9.85 -9.30
C ALA A 7 8.79 8.53 -8.51
N ARG A 8 8.99 8.56 -7.19
CA ARG A 8 8.86 7.39 -6.30
C ARG A 8 7.45 6.80 -6.30
N GLN A 9 6.44 7.58 -6.70
CA GLN A 9 5.08 7.06 -6.88
C GLN A 9 4.99 6.00 -8.00
N LEU A 10 5.99 5.93 -8.90
CA LEU A 10 6.08 4.90 -9.95
C LEU A 10 6.70 3.58 -9.47
N ASP A 11 7.31 3.56 -8.28
CA ASP A 11 7.95 2.35 -7.74
C ASP A 11 6.92 1.34 -7.21
N HIS A 12 5.69 1.78 -6.94
CA HIS A 12 4.58 0.88 -6.64
C HIS A 12 4.05 0.24 -7.92
N ALA A 13 4.52 -0.97 -8.18
CA ALA A 13 4.18 -1.77 -9.36
C ALA A 13 4.08 -3.26 -8.97
N PRO A 14 3.02 -3.66 -8.23
CA PRO A 14 2.81 -5.06 -7.86
C PRO A 14 2.72 -5.96 -9.09
N GLU A 15 2.89 -7.27 -8.92
CA GLU A 15 2.88 -8.22 -10.04
C GLU A 15 1.45 -8.45 -10.54
N LYS A 16 0.49 -8.63 -9.62
CA LYS A 16 -0.90 -9.02 -9.93
C LYS A 16 -1.90 -8.42 -8.97
N GLU A 17 -3.16 -8.45 -9.39
CA GLU A 17 -4.33 -8.09 -8.57
C GLU A 17 -5.30 -9.27 -8.57
N LEU A 18 -5.92 -9.55 -7.42
CA LEU A 18 -7.00 -10.53 -7.32
C LEU A 18 -8.31 -9.86 -7.71
N HIS A 19 -8.86 -10.18 -8.88
CA HIS A 19 -10.08 -9.57 -9.39
C HIS A 19 -11.10 -10.63 -9.77
N ASN A 20 -12.29 -10.59 -9.16
CA ASN A 20 -13.39 -11.55 -9.40
C ASN A 20 -12.98 -13.03 -9.34
N GLY A 21 -12.06 -13.37 -8.43
CA GLY A 21 -11.61 -14.75 -8.19
C GLY A 21 -10.42 -15.21 -9.02
N GLU A 22 -9.86 -14.34 -9.87
CA GLU A 22 -8.72 -14.66 -10.74
C GLU A 22 -7.57 -13.68 -10.55
N TRP A 23 -6.35 -14.15 -10.84
CA TRP A 23 -5.17 -13.28 -10.87
C TRP A 23 -5.07 -12.55 -12.21
N THR A 24 -5.18 -11.23 -12.19
CA THR A 24 -5.07 -10.37 -13.37
C THR A 24 -3.90 -9.40 -13.26
N ALA A 25 -3.55 -8.75 -14.38
CA ALA A 25 -2.73 -7.55 -14.34
C ALA A 25 -3.48 -6.46 -13.54
N TYR A 26 -2.77 -5.82 -12.63
CA TYR A 26 -3.31 -4.77 -11.77
C TYR A 26 -3.72 -3.53 -12.57
N ALA A 27 -4.89 -2.97 -12.24
CA ALA A 27 -5.46 -1.84 -12.98
C ALA A 27 -4.75 -0.50 -12.65
N GLU A 28 -4.35 -0.31 -11.40
CA GLU A 28 -3.60 0.87 -10.93
C GLU A 28 -2.11 0.81 -11.32
N ASN A 29 -1.84 0.77 -12.62
CA ASN A 29 -0.49 0.66 -13.16
C ASN A 29 0.22 2.01 -13.38
N PRO A 30 1.56 2.02 -13.45
CA PRO A 30 2.36 3.23 -13.69
C PRO A 30 2.04 3.97 -15.01
N GLY A 31 1.36 3.32 -15.96
CA GLY A 31 0.87 3.98 -17.17
C GLY A 31 -0.14 5.10 -16.88
N ARG A 32 -0.92 4.98 -15.79
CA ARG A 32 -1.90 6.00 -15.38
C ARG A 32 -1.24 7.34 -15.01
N PRO A 33 -0.33 7.42 -14.02
CA PRO A 33 0.37 8.67 -13.72
C PRO A 33 1.21 9.16 -14.91
N ARG A 34 1.83 8.27 -15.71
CA ARG A 34 2.55 8.68 -16.92
C ARG A 34 1.66 9.40 -17.94
N SER A 35 0.44 8.91 -18.15
CA SER A 35 -0.53 9.57 -19.04
C SER A 35 -0.89 10.97 -18.52
N ILE A 36 -1.13 11.11 -17.21
CA ILE A 36 -1.40 12.41 -16.59
C ILE A 36 -0.20 13.35 -16.73
N LEU A 37 1.02 12.86 -16.47
CA LEU A 37 2.25 13.65 -16.60
C LEU A 37 2.42 14.21 -18.01
N ASN A 38 2.06 13.43 -19.03
CA ASN A 38 2.13 13.85 -20.43
C ASN A 38 1.04 14.86 -20.82
N ALA A 39 -0.09 14.87 -20.11
CA ALA A 39 -1.21 15.76 -20.38
C ALA A 39 -1.01 17.18 -19.81
N PHE A 40 -0.08 17.37 -18.86
CA PHE A 40 0.16 18.65 -18.20
C PHE A 40 1.63 19.06 -18.25
N SER A 41 1.87 20.35 -18.05
CA SER A 41 3.21 20.95 -17.93
C SER A 41 3.31 21.81 -16.67
N ASN A 42 4.51 22.30 -16.35
CA ASN A 42 4.78 23.18 -15.19
C ASN A 42 4.59 22.52 -13.81
N TRP A 43 5.03 21.26 -13.69
CA TRP A 43 5.14 20.55 -12.41
C TRP A 43 6.07 21.27 -11.43
N GLN A 44 5.68 21.31 -10.17
CA GLN A 44 6.40 21.95 -9.08
C GLN A 44 7.23 20.91 -8.31
N PRO A 45 8.35 21.32 -7.70
CA PRO A 45 9.09 20.42 -6.82
C PRO A 45 8.22 20.00 -5.63
N VAL A 46 8.32 18.72 -5.28
CA VAL A 46 7.70 18.16 -4.08
C VAL A 46 8.56 18.46 -2.86
N ARG A 47 7.90 18.64 -1.72
CA ARG A 47 8.54 18.81 -0.41
C ARG A 47 8.16 17.64 0.47
N ASP A 48 9.14 17.09 1.17
CA ASP A 48 8.92 16.13 2.24
C ASP A 48 8.49 16.87 3.52
N PHE A 49 7.33 16.49 4.06
CA PHE A 49 6.79 17.02 5.31
C PHE A 49 6.95 16.04 6.48
N GLY A 50 7.62 14.90 6.26
CA GLY A 50 7.74 13.83 7.23
C GLY A 50 6.44 13.05 7.42
N ARG A 51 6.43 12.19 8.43
CA ARG A 51 5.29 11.32 8.76
C ARG A 51 4.21 12.01 9.59
N ASP A 52 4.52 13.11 10.28
CA ASP A 52 3.61 13.78 11.21
C ASP A 52 2.24 14.11 10.57
N PRO A 53 2.14 14.65 9.34
CA PRO A 53 0.84 14.90 8.71
C PRO A 53 0.05 13.64 8.36
N ILE A 54 0.73 12.51 8.12
CA ILE A 54 0.10 11.20 7.85
C ILE A 54 -0.46 10.62 9.16
N GLU A 55 0.34 10.65 10.23
CA GLU A 55 -0.04 10.18 11.57
C GLU A 55 -1.09 11.07 12.25
N ALA A 56 -1.27 12.31 11.78
CA ALA A 56 -2.36 13.17 12.23
C ALA A 56 -3.75 12.64 11.86
N VAL A 57 -3.86 11.73 10.88
CA VAL A 57 -5.12 11.16 10.40
C VAL A 57 -5.18 9.63 10.42
N HIS A 58 -4.02 8.97 10.48
CA HIS A 58 -3.91 7.51 10.56
C HIS A 58 -3.35 7.05 11.91
N ASP A 59 -3.84 5.92 12.41
CA ASP A 59 -3.24 5.27 13.59
C ASP A 59 -1.75 4.97 13.32
N ARG A 60 -0.90 5.31 14.29
CA ARG A 60 0.54 5.14 14.16
C ARG A 60 0.96 3.69 13.92
N ARG A 61 0.29 2.71 14.53
CA ARG A 61 0.61 1.29 14.34
C ARG A 61 0.27 0.83 12.93
N TYR A 62 -0.77 1.40 12.32
CA TYR A 62 -1.08 1.17 10.91
C TYR A 62 0.00 1.71 9.98
N VAL A 63 0.46 2.95 10.19
CA VAL A 63 1.55 3.53 9.39
C VAL A 63 2.85 2.74 9.57
N ASP A 64 3.17 2.33 10.80
CA ASP A 64 4.33 1.47 11.09
C ASP A 64 4.20 0.09 10.43
N PHE A 65 2.99 -0.48 10.39
CA PHE A 65 2.74 -1.71 9.65
C PHE A 65 3.02 -1.53 8.15
N LEU A 66 2.43 -0.53 7.49
CA LEU A 66 2.62 -0.29 6.05
C LEU A 66 4.10 -0.12 5.67
N GLN A 67 4.87 0.59 6.51
CA GLN A 67 6.29 0.81 6.27
C GLN A 67 7.12 -0.50 6.32
N ASN A 68 6.72 -1.47 7.15
CA ASN A 68 7.51 -2.67 7.41
C ASN A 68 6.94 -3.95 6.80
N ALA A 69 5.67 -3.97 6.37
CA ALA A 69 4.94 -5.18 6.01
C ALA A 69 5.64 -6.05 4.95
N HIS A 70 6.14 -5.44 3.88
CA HIS A 70 6.85 -6.18 2.82
C HIS A 70 8.20 -6.75 3.31
N GLY A 71 8.93 -6.02 4.16
CA GLY A 71 10.16 -6.54 4.77
C GLY A 71 9.88 -7.73 5.67
N ASP A 72 8.86 -7.63 6.51
CA ASP A 72 8.40 -8.70 7.40
C ASP A 72 7.87 -9.92 6.62
N TRP A 73 7.22 -9.68 5.47
CA TRP A 73 6.74 -10.72 4.55
C TRP A 73 7.89 -11.58 4.04
N LEU A 74 8.92 -10.93 3.48
CA LEU A 74 10.13 -11.58 2.99
C LEU A 74 10.91 -12.27 4.10
N ALA A 75 11.10 -11.60 5.25
CA ALA A 75 11.84 -12.12 6.40
C ALA A 75 11.24 -13.42 6.94
N ALA A 76 9.93 -13.58 6.82
CA ALA A 76 9.25 -14.78 7.27
C ALA A 76 9.09 -15.84 6.14
N GLY A 77 9.93 -15.76 5.10
CA GLY A 77 10.16 -16.82 4.10
C GLY A 77 9.21 -16.80 2.90
N ARG A 78 8.51 -15.69 2.67
CA ARG A 78 7.53 -15.55 1.58
C ARG A 78 8.15 -14.80 0.41
N ASN A 79 7.48 -14.85 -0.73
CA ASN A 79 7.92 -14.25 -1.98
C ASN A 79 6.78 -13.43 -2.61
N GLY A 80 7.13 -12.59 -3.58
CA GLY A 80 6.18 -11.75 -4.30
C GLY A 80 5.40 -10.78 -3.41
N ASP A 81 4.23 -10.38 -3.89
CA ASP A 81 3.36 -9.43 -3.21
C ASP A 81 2.76 -10.00 -1.92
N ALA A 82 2.63 -9.14 -0.92
CA ALA A 82 2.03 -9.47 0.37
C ALA A 82 0.50 -9.33 0.30
N ILE A 83 -0.22 -10.45 0.39
CA ILE A 83 -1.68 -10.49 0.20
C ILE A 83 -2.37 -11.06 1.44
N GLY A 84 -3.37 -10.34 1.93
CA GLY A 84 -4.19 -10.78 3.06
C GLY A 84 -5.15 -11.89 2.65
N TYR A 85 -5.25 -12.94 3.47
CA TYR A 85 -6.21 -14.03 3.24
C TYR A 85 -6.99 -14.43 4.50
N THR A 86 -6.77 -13.73 5.62
CA THR A 86 -7.43 -14.00 6.90
C THR A 86 -7.80 -12.70 7.59
N PHE A 87 -9.09 -12.33 7.53
CA PHE A 87 -9.55 -11.02 7.99
C PHE A 87 -10.33 -11.13 9.32
N PRO A 88 -10.08 -10.24 10.30
CA PRO A 88 -10.89 -10.17 11.50
C PRO A 88 -12.26 -9.56 11.15
N VAL A 89 -13.24 -10.44 10.96
CA VAL A 89 -14.65 -10.03 10.76
C VAL A 89 -15.26 -9.46 12.04
N VAL A 90 -16.44 -8.84 11.92
CA VAL A 90 -17.17 -8.22 13.04
C VAL A 90 -17.30 -9.13 14.28
N GLN A 91 -17.30 -8.51 15.46
CA GLN A 91 -17.47 -9.17 16.76
C GLN A 91 -16.38 -10.20 17.13
N ARG A 92 -15.20 -10.12 16.50
CA ARG A 92 -14.02 -10.86 16.96
C ARG A 92 -13.33 -10.12 18.09
N ARG A 93 -12.83 -10.87 19.06
CA ARG A 93 -11.98 -10.34 20.13
C ARG A 93 -10.73 -9.70 19.52
N ALA A 94 -10.31 -8.56 20.06
CA ALA A 94 -9.01 -7.97 19.74
C ALA A 94 -7.87 -8.88 20.24
N LEU A 95 -6.96 -9.24 19.33
CA LEU A 95 -5.78 -10.04 19.60
C LEU A 95 -4.52 -9.23 19.32
N ASN A 96 -3.46 -9.51 20.06
CA ASN A 96 -2.13 -9.04 19.71
C ASN A 96 -1.56 -9.98 18.64
N LEU A 97 -1.54 -9.54 17.38
CA LEU A 97 -1.12 -10.34 16.24
C LEU A 97 0.34 -10.04 15.91
N ASP A 98 1.18 -11.07 15.91
CA ASP A 98 2.63 -10.99 15.65
C ASP A 98 2.98 -11.48 14.24
N ARG A 99 2.30 -12.51 13.75
CA ARG A 99 2.50 -13.04 12.39
C ARG A 99 2.10 -12.04 11.32
N ILE A 100 2.96 -11.89 10.31
CA ILE A 100 2.71 -10.99 9.17
C ILE A 100 1.39 -11.30 8.45
N ASP A 101 1.02 -12.58 8.27
CA ASP A 101 -0.23 -12.96 7.59
C ASP A 101 -1.47 -12.43 8.33
N ALA A 102 -1.44 -12.51 9.67
CA ALA A 102 -2.54 -12.05 10.51
C ALA A 102 -2.60 -10.52 10.58
N ARG A 103 -1.44 -9.85 10.62
CA ARG A 103 -1.37 -8.38 10.57
C ARG A 103 -1.85 -7.84 9.22
N LEU A 104 -1.52 -8.48 8.09
CA LEU A 104 -2.06 -8.14 6.77
C LEU A 104 -3.58 -8.09 6.80
N GLY A 105 -4.23 -9.13 7.28
CA GLY A 105 -5.69 -9.12 7.38
C GLY A 105 -6.26 -8.13 8.40
N ALA A 106 -5.55 -7.83 9.49
CA ALA A 106 -6.00 -6.87 10.49
C ALA A 106 -5.86 -5.39 10.07
N TYR A 107 -4.94 -5.11 9.17
CA TYR A 107 -4.66 -3.76 8.65
C TYR A 107 -5.12 -3.57 7.19
N SER A 108 -5.78 -4.56 6.61
CA SER A 108 -6.42 -4.50 5.29
C SER A 108 -7.89 -4.86 5.39
N PHE A 109 -8.65 -4.58 4.33
CA PHE A 109 -10.08 -4.90 4.25
C PHE A 109 -10.43 -5.75 3.02
N ASP A 110 -9.50 -5.91 2.09
CA ASP A 110 -9.56 -6.76 0.91
C ASP A 110 -8.21 -7.46 0.66
N ALA A 111 -8.21 -8.33 -0.35
CA ALA A 111 -7.07 -9.11 -0.81
C ALA A 111 -6.61 -8.60 -2.18
#